data_AF-A0AAD3E6C5-F1
#
_entry.id   AF-A0AAD3E6C5-F1
#
_cell.length_a   1.000
_cell.length_b   1.000
_cell.length_c   1.000
_cell.angle_alpha   90.00
_cell.angle_beta   90.00
_cell.angle_gamma   90.00
#
_symmetry.space_group_name_H-M   'P 1'
#
loop_
_entity.id
_entity.type
_entity.pdbx_description
1 polymer ?
#
loop_
_entity_poly.entity_id
_entity_poly.type
_entity_poly.pdbx_seq_one_letter_code
_entity_poly.pdbx_strand_id
1 'polypeptide(L)'
;MSTRAERREIQDSQWQRKLLARMDSTIATDFVLVRHGETDWNAETRLQGHQDPPLNAVGVEQAEELAMVLQREAFHAMYSSDLRRASQTAEIIAARRQDGMQ
;
A
#
# COMPACT_ATOMS: atom_id res chain seq x y z
N MET A 1 -46.07 20.98 16.71
CA MET A 1 -45.79 21.17 15.27
C MET A 1 -44.33 21.56 15.14
N SER A 2 -43.44 20.59 14.81
CA SER A 2 -42.00 20.86 14.72
C SER A 2 -41.69 21.74 13.50
N THR A 3 -40.73 22.66 13.65
CA THR A 3 -40.36 23.66 12.65
C THR A 3 -39.53 23.04 11.51
N ARG A 4 -39.41 23.74 10.36
CA ARG A 4 -38.66 23.27 9.19
C ARG A 4 -37.15 23.08 9.49
N ALA A 5 -36.62 23.78 10.49
CA ALA A 5 -35.23 23.66 10.94
C ALA A 5 -35.00 22.37 11.74
N GLU A 6 -35.86 22.07 12.71
CA GLU A 6 -35.78 20.85 13.53
C GLU A 6 -35.91 19.57 12.71
N ARG A 7 -36.78 19.56 11.68
CA ARG A 7 -36.89 18.42 10.75
C ARG A 7 -35.61 18.18 9.95
N ARG A 8 -34.87 19.24 9.62
CA ARG A 8 -33.62 19.16 8.86
C ARG A 8 -32.48 18.61 9.72
N GLU A 9 -32.41 19.05 10.97
CA GLU A 9 -31.40 18.63 11.95
C GLU A 9 -31.58 17.16 12.39
N ILE A 10 -32.83 16.70 12.55
CA ILE A 10 -33.14 15.30 12.82
C ILE A 10 -32.82 14.42 11.60
N GLN A 11 -33.11 14.91 10.39
CA GLN A 11 -32.80 14.19 9.16
C GLN A 11 -31.29 14.10 8.90
N ASP A 12 -30.54 15.16 9.19
CA ASP A 12 -29.07 15.18 9.11
C ASP A 12 -28.44 14.24 10.15
N SER A 13 -28.96 14.20 11.38
CA SER A 13 -28.49 13.30 12.44
C SER A 13 -28.78 11.82 12.13
N GLN A 14 -29.93 11.54 11.51
CA GLN A 14 -30.29 10.19 11.04
C GLN A 14 -29.40 9.77 9.86
N TRP A 15 -29.06 10.69 8.96
CA TRP A 15 -28.12 10.44 7.86
C TRP A 15 -26.70 10.17 8.35
N GLN A 16 -26.20 10.95 9.31
CA GLN A 16 -24.88 10.76 9.90
C GLN A 16 -24.77 9.40 10.59
N ARG A 17 -25.79 8.99 11.36
CA ARG A 17 -25.84 7.66 11.99
C ARG A 17 -25.88 6.52 10.96
N LYS A 18 -26.63 6.67 9.86
CA LYS A 18 -26.66 5.68 8.76
C LYS A 18 -25.33 5.62 8.00
N LEU A 19 -24.63 6.74 7.83
CA LEU A 19 -23.32 6.79 7.18
C LEU A 19 -22.26 6.07 8.03
N LEU A 20 -22.20 6.38 9.32
CA LEU A 20 -21.28 5.75 10.28
C LEU A 20 -21.56 4.24 10.41
N ALA A 21 -22.84 3.84 10.47
CA ALA A 21 -23.21 2.42 10.49
C ALA A 21 -22.85 1.67 9.18
N ARG A 22 -22.88 2.34 8.01
CA ARG A 22 -22.42 1.75 6.74
C ARG A 22 -20.89 1.66 6.67
N MET A 23 -20.17 2.58 7.30
CA MET A 23 -18.70 2.57 7.37
C MET A 23 -18.18 1.45 8.27
N ASP A 24 -18.91 1.13 9.35
CA ASP A 24 -18.61 0.03 10.29
C ASP A 24 -18.93 -1.37 9.71
N SER A 25 -19.66 -1.43 8.60
CA SER A 25 -20.06 -2.69 7.92
C SER A 25 -19.49 -2.84 6.51
N THR A 26 -18.58 -1.96 6.10
CA THR A 26 -17.77 -2.12 4.88
C THR A 26 -16.48 -2.85 5.21
N ILE A 27 -16.20 -3.95 4.50
CA ILE A 27 -14.86 -4.54 4.46
C ILE A 27 -13.91 -3.48 3.91
N ALA A 28 -13.10 -2.88 4.78
CA ALA A 28 -12.06 -1.94 4.42
C ALA A 28 -10.85 -2.71 3.91
N THR A 29 -10.23 -2.23 2.83
CA THR A 29 -8.97 -2.77 2.32
C THR A 29 -7.88 -1.74 2.54
N ASP A 30 -6.90 -2.08 3.36
CA ASP A 30 -5.72 -1.26 3.56
C ASP A 30 -4.69 -1.54 2.46
N PHE A 31 -4.14 -0.48 1.89
CA PHE A 31 -3.10 -0.54 0.86
C PHE A 31 -1.79 -0.04 1.42
N VAL A 32 -0.76 -0.88 1.34
CA VAL A 32 0.63 -0.46 1.57
C VAL A 32 1.31 -0.24 0.23
N LEU A 33 1.66 1.01 -0.06
CA LEU A 33 2.29 1.41 -1.31
C LEU A 33 3.81 1.51 -1.10
N VAL A 34 4.53 0.69 -1.86
CA VAL A 34 6.00 0.62 -1.83
C VAL A 34 6.55 1.13 -3.15
N ARG A 35 7.53 2.03 -3.07
CA ARG A 35 8.37 2.38 -4.23
C ARG A 35 9.48 1.34 -4.36
N HIS A 36 9.81 0.94 -5.59
CA HIS A 36 10.93 0.04 -5.84
C HIS A 36 12.25 0.59 -5.27
N GLY A 37 13.17 -0.33 -4.94
CA GLY A 37 14.52 0.02 -4.50
C GLY A 37 15.32 0.78 -5.57
N GLU A 38 16.45 1.34 -5.16
CA GLU A 38 17.34 2.08 -6.04
C GLU A 38 17.85 1.25 -7.23
N THR A 39 18.07 1.94 -8.34
CA THR A 39 18.74 1.43 -9.54
C THR A 39 19.88 2.38 -9.89
N ASP A 40 20.85 1.93 -10.69
CA ASP A 40 21.98 2.80 -11.11
C ASP A 40 21.51 4.10 -11.76
N TRP A 41 20.38 4.06 -12.47
CA TRP A 41 19.84 5.23 -13.14
C TRP A 41 19.23 6.23 -12.17
N ASN A 42 18.70 5.76 -11.04
CA ASN A 42 18.27 6.68 -9.98
C ASN A 42 19.47 7.37 -9.35
N ALA A 43 20.54 6.62 -9.06
CA ALA A 43 21.78 7.16 -8.50
C ALA A 43 22.44 8.19 -9.46
N GLU A 44 22.36 7.93 -10.77
CA GLU A 44 22.86 8.83 -11.82
C GLU A 44 21.88 9.97 -12.17
N THR A 45 20.73 10.06 -11.50
CA THR A 45 19.65 11.05 -11.79
C THR A 45 19.17 11.03 -13.25
N ARG A 46 19.20 9.86 -13.89
CA ARG A 46 18.71 9.66 -15.26
C ARG A 46 17.21 9.44 -15.29
N LEU A 47 16.55 10.00 -16.31
CA LEU A 47 15.14 9.73 -16.59
C LEU A 47 14.96 8.29 -17.06
N GLN A 48 14.16 7.52 -16.33
CA GLN A 48 13.99 6.08 -16.59
C GLN A 48 12.90 5.73 -17.61
N GLY A 49 11.85 6.52 -17.79
CA GLY A 49 10.76 6.19 -18.73
C GLY A 49 10.30 4.73 -18.63
N HIS A 50 10.17 4.06 -19.79
CA HIS A 50 9.94 2.61 -19.90
C HIS A 50 11.21 1.76 -19.90
N GLN A 51 12.37 2.37 -19.67
CA GLN A 51 13.60 1.62 -19.52
C GLN A 51 13.59 0.93 -18.16
N ASP A 52 14.15 -0.27 -18.15
CA ASP A 52 13.95 -1.21 -17.07
C ASP A 52 15.28 -1.73 -16.52
N PRO A 53 16.11 -0.84 -15.93
CA PRO A 53 17.28 -1.29 -15.21
C PRO A 53 16.84 -2.07 -13.96
N PRO A 54 17.60 -3.12 -13.58
CA PRO A 54 17.35 -3.85 -12.35
C PRO A 54 17.69 -2.98 -11.13
N LEU A 55 17.36 -3.50 -9.94
CA LEU A 55 17.90 -2.96 -8.69
C LEU A 55 19.43 -3.00 -8.71
N ASN A 56 20.05 -1.97 -8.15
CA ASN A 56 21.47 -2.00 -7.82
C ASN A 56 21.67 -2.60 -6.42
N ALA A 57 22.93 -2.76 -5.98
CA ALA A 57 23.23 -3.31 -4.66
C ALA A 57 22.52 -2.56 -3.51
N VAL A 58 22.50 -1.22 -3.57
CA VAL A 58 21.80 -0.38 -2.59
C VAL A 58 20.29 -0.64 -2.61
N GLY A 59 19.68 -0.80 -3.79
CA GLY A 59 18.27 -1.12 -3.95
C GLY A 59 17.90 -2.50 -3.42
N VAL A 60 18.81 -3.47 -3.51
CA VAL A 60 18.63 -4.80 -2.90
C VAL A 60 18.65 -4.68 -1.38
N GLU A 61 19.63 -3.99 -0.80
CA GLU A 61 19.70 -3.75 0.65
C GLU A 61 18.44 -3.03 1.16
N GLN A 62 17.97 -1.99 0.46
CA GLN A 62 16.72 -1.30 0.77
C GLN A 62 15.51 -2.24 0.78
N ALA A 63 15.41 -3.15 -0.20
CA ALA A 63 14.32 -4.11 -0.27
C ALA A 63 14.38 -5.13 0.87
N GLU A 64 15.58 -5.57 1.26
CA GLU A 64 15.78 -6.48 2.40
C GLU A 64 15.44 -5.81 3.74
N GLU A 65 15.84 -4.56 3.93
CA GLU A 65 15.48 -3.77 5.12
C GLU A 65 13.96 -3.60 5.23
N LEU A 66 13.31 -3.26 4.12
CA LEU A 66 11.86 -3.14 4.08
C LEU A 66 11.18 -4.47 4.36
N ALA A 67 11.71 -5.59 3.84
CA ALA A 67 11.20 -6.92 4.15
C ALA A 67 11.23 -7.21 5.66
N MET A 68 12.30 -6.80 6.36
CA MET A 68 12.40 -6.96 7.82
C MET A 68 11.36 -6.12 8.59
N VAL A 69 11.02 -4.94 8.09
CA VAL A 69 9.97 -4.10 8.69
C VAL A 69 8.59 -4.73 8.46
N LEU A 70 8.32 -5.17 7.23
CA LEU A 70 7.01 -5.67 6.81
C LEU A 70 6.73 -7.14 7.20
N GLN A 71 7.71 -7.86 7.74
CA GLN A 71 7.54 -9.27 8.12
C GLN A 71 6.40 -9.50 9.14
N ARG A 72 6.07 -8.49 9.96
CA ARG A 72 5.07 -8.60 11.04
C ARG A 72 3.64 -8.31 10.59
N GLU A 73 3.47 -7.69 9.43
CA GLU A 73 2.15 -7.35 8.89
C GLU A 73 1.50 -8.57 8.22
N ALA A 74 0.18 -8.60 8.03
CA ALA A 74 -0.49 -9.65 7.28
C ALA A 74 -1.03 -9.10 5.95
N PHE A 75 -0.48 -9.57 4.83
CA PHE A 75 -0.92 -9.17 3.49
C PHE A 75 -1.71 -10.27 2.83
N HIS A 76 -2.92 -9.94 2.35
CA HIS A 76 -3.75 -10.87 1.59
C HIS A 76 -3.25 -11.06 0.15
N ALA A 77 -2.57 -10.06 -0.41
CA ALA A 77 -2.03 -10.09 -1.76
C ALA A 77 -0.86 -9.11 -1.90
N MET A 78 -0.02 -9.35 -2.89
CA MET A 78 1.07 -8.46 -3.29
C MET A 78 1.04 -8.29 -4.81
N TYR A 79 1.20 -7.05 -5.26
CA TYR A 79 1.17 -6.69 -6.67
C TYR A 79 2.39 -5.82 -6.99
N SER A 80 2.94 -5.97 -8.18
CA SER A 80 3.98 -5.11 -8.74
C SER A 80 3.63 -4.74 -10.18
N SER A 81 4.28 -3.71 -10.73
CA SER A 81 4.32 -3.57 -12.18
C SER A 81 5.18 -4.67 -12.81
N ASP A 82 5.14 -4.74 -14.14
CA ASP A 82 5.95 -5.64 -14.98
C ASP A 82 7.43 -5.23 -15.10
N LEU A 83 7.81 -4.10 -14.50
CA LEU A 83 9.19 -3.59 -14.52
C LEU A 83 10.05 -4.38 -13.54
N ARG A 84 11.21 -4.87 -13.99
CA ARG A 84 12.15 -5.69 -13.21
C ARG A 84 12.49 -5.10 -11.85
N ARG A 85 12.76 -3.80 -11.76
CA ARG A 85 13.05 -3.15 -10.46
C ARG A 85 11.91 -3.27 -9.46
N ALA A 86 10.65 -3.19 -9.93
CA ALA A 86 9.47 -3.33 -9.09
C ALA A 86 9.24 -4.80 -8.70
N SER A 87 9.35 -5.74 -9.66
CA SER A 87 9.20 -7.17 -9.37
C SER A 87 10.29 -7.68 -8.44
N GLN A 88 11.55 -7.30 -8.64
CA GLN A 88 12.68 -7.66 -7.77
C GLN A 88 12.47 -7.17 -6.33
N THR A 89 11.98 -5.93 -6.16
CA THR A 89 11.66 -5.40 -4.82
C THR A 89 10.57 -6.25 -4.16
N ALA A 90 9.50 -6.57 -4.89
CA ALA A 90 8.39 -7.39 -4.39
C ALA A 90 8.83 -8.83 -4.04
N GLU A 91 9.65 -9.46 -4.90
CA GLU A 91 10.19 -10.81 -4.70
C GLU A 91 11.05 -10.90 -3.43
N ILE A 92 11.93 -9.93 -3.18
CA ILE A 92 12.76 -9.88 -1.97
C ILE A 92 11.88 -9.79 -0.72
N ILE A 93 10.85 -8.93 -0.74
CA ILE A 93 9.90 -8.78 0.37
C ILE A 93 9.11 -10.08 0.59
N ALA A 94 8.66 -10.72 -0.50
CA ALA A 94 7.87 -11.94 -0.44
C ALA A 94 8.68 -13.15 0.07
N ALA A 95 9.93 -13.31 -0.37
CA ALA A 95 10.80 -14.42 0.02
C ALA A 95 10.96 -14.49 1.55
N ARG A 96 11.22 -13.35 2.19
CA ARG A 96 11.44 -13.28 3.64
C ARG A 96 10.18 -13.53 4.47
N ARG A 97 8.98 -13.37 3.90
CA ARG A 97 7.72 -13.75 4.55
C ARG A 97 7.51 -15.25 4.59
N GLN A 98 8.00 -16.00 3.60
CA GLN A 98 7.84 -17.46 3.57
C GLN A 98 8.62 -18.13 4.69
N ASP A 99 9.76 -17.56 5.08
CA ASP A 99 10.60 -18.06 6.17
C ASP A 99 9.97 -17.87 7.57
N GLY A 100 9.04 -16.92 7.73
CA GLY A 100 8.35 -16.64 9.00
C GLY A 100 7.02 -17.39 9.20
N MET A 101 6.63 -18.25 8.26
CA MET A 101 5.38 -19.02 8.29
C MET A 101 5.60 -20.48 8.70
N GLN A 102 6.53 -20.72 9.64
CA GLN A 102 6.76 -22.00 10.31
C GLN A 102 6.23 -21.98 11.74
#